data_AF-A0A537XVN5-F1
#
_entry.id   AF-A0A537XVN5-F1
#
_cell.length_a   1.000
_cell.length_b   1.000
_cell.length_c   1.000
_cell.angle_alpha   90.00
_cell.angle_beta   90.00
_cell.angle_gamma   90.00
#
_symmetry.space_group_name_H-M   'P 1'
#
loop_
_entity.id
_entity.type
_entity.pdbx_description
1 polymer ?
#
loop_
_entity_poly.entity_id
_entity_poly.type
_entity_poly.pdbx_seq_one_letter_code
_entity_poly.pdbx_strand_id
1 'polypeptide(L)' 'LIHRLRVAQPEREFIAANEAAICRYMKMITPDKLLDSLRLNIHEVTVEPEVADRARLAIERMIAIG' A
#
# COMPACT_ATOMS: atom_id res chain seq x y z
N LEU A 1 5.23 -9.27 0.14
CA LEU A 1 5.94 -9.16 -1.14
C LEU A 1 6.04 -10.51 -1.85
N ILE A 2 6.74 -11.50 -1.26
CA ILE A 2 7.08 -12.79 -1.89
C ILE A 2 5.88 -13.50 -2.54
N HIS A 3 4.71 -13.51 -1.89
CA HIS A 3 3.50 -14.09 -2.48
C HIS A 3 3.18 -13.53 -3.89
N ARG A 4 3.26 -12.20 -4.08
CA ARG A 4 3.01 -11.59 -5.40
C ARG A 4 4.09 -11.97 -6.43
N LEU A 5 5.35 -12.09 -6.00
CA LEU A 5 6.46 -12.50 -6.89
C LEU A 5 6.27 -13.93 -7.39
N ARG A 6 5.87 -14.86 -6.50
CA ARG A 6 5.55 -16.25 -6.87
C ARG A 6 4.38 -16.34 -7.85
N VAL A 7 3.36 -15.48 -7.70
CA VAL A 7 2.23 -15.40 -8.65
C VAL A 7 2.70 -14.85 -10.00
N ALA A 8 3.56 -13.83 -10.01
CA ALA A 8 4.03 -13.19 -11.24
C ALA A 8 5.07 -14.02 -12.01
N GLN A 9 5.88 -14.83 -11.33
CA GLN A 9 6.90 -15.69 -11.92
C GLN A 9 6.89 -17.09 -11.28
N PRO A 10 5.93 -17.96 -11.64
CA PRO A 10 5.75 -19.26 -11.00
C PRO A 10 6.92 -20.23 -11.16
N GLU A 11 7.69 -20.09 -12.24
CA GLU A 11 8.84 -20.96 -12.55
C GLU A 11 10.08 -20.65 -11.71
N ARG A 12 10.09 -19.54 -10.96
CA ARG A 12 11.23 -19.12 -10.15
C ARG A 12 10.96 -19.33 -8.66
N GLU A 13 12.00 -19.78 -7.96
CA GLU A 13 11.97 -19.85 -6.52
C GLU A 13 12.36 -18.50 -5.89
N PHE A 14 11.51 -18.02 -4.97
CA PHE A 14 11.74 -16.80 -4.20
C PHE A 14 11.97 -17.15 -2.73
N ILE A 15 13.21 -16.94 -2.27
CA ILE A 15 13.67 -17.19 -0.91
C ILE A 15 13.61 -15.88 -0.11
N ALA A 16 13.04 -15.93 1.10
CA ALA A 16 12.99 -14.77 1.98
C ALA A 16 14.38 -14.52 2.60
N ALA A 17 14.87 -13.28 2.52
CA ALA A 17 16.08 -12.90 3.26
C ALA A 17 15.87 -12.96 4.79
N ASN A 18 14.64 -12.65 5.24
CA ASN A 18 14.21 -12.81 6.62
C ASN A 18 12.69 -13.06 6.64
N GLU A 19 12.26 -14.22 7.14
CA GLU A 19 10.84 -14.57 7.22
C GLU A 19 10.06 -13.74 8.25
N ALA A 20 10.75 -13.20 9.26
CA ALA A 20 10.17 -12.33 10.27
C ALA A 20 10.02 -10.87 9.80
N ALA A 21 10.46 -10.52 8.58
CA ALA A 21 10.32 -9.18 8.00
C ALA A 21 8.86 -8.87 7.63
N ILE A 22 8.04 -8.64 8.66
CA ILE A 22 6.60 -8.39 8.55
C ILE A 22 6.29 -7.00 9.12
N CYS A 23 5.75 -6.12 8.27
CA CYS A 23 5.23 -4.84 8.73
C CYS A 23 3.89 -5.04 9.44
N ARG A 24 3.86 -4.87 10.77
CA ARG A 24 2.64 -4.97 11.59
C ARG A 24 1.53 -4.06 11.06
N TYR A 25 1.85 -2.81 10.67
CA TYR A 25 0.86 -1.86 10.19
C TYR A 25 0.18 -2.29 8.88
N MET A 26 0.94 -2.86 7.94
CA MET A 26 0.36 -3.42 6.71
C MET A 26 -0.61 -4.58 7.00
N LYS A 27 -0.38 -5.32 8.09
CA LYS A 27 -1.22 -6.46 8.50
C LYS A 27 -2.46 -6.07 9.30
N MET A 28 -2.67 -4.79 9.59
CA MET A 28 -3.92 -4.31 10.18
C MET A 28 -5.09 -4.32 9.19
N ILE A 29 -4.79 -4.33 7.89
CA ILE A 29 -5.76 -4.46 6.79
C ILE A 29 -6.13 -5.93 6.65
N THR A 30 -7.43 -6.24 6.76
CA THR A 30 -7.98 -7.61 6.70
C THR A 30 -9.18 -7.65 5.76
N PRO A 31 -9.55 -8.81 5.19
CA PRO A 31 -10.72 -8.93 4.32
C PRO A 31 -12.02 -8.44 4.96
N ASP A 32 -12.26 -8.78 6.23
CA ASP A 32 -13.48 -8.37 6.95
C ASP A 32 -13.55 -6.84 7.10
N LYS A 33 -12.43 -6.22 7.54
CA LYS A 33 -12.36 -4.75 7.64
C LYS A 33 -12.49 -4.06 6.29
N LEU A 34 -11.97 -4.66 5.22
CA LEU A 34 -12.12 -4.14 3.85
C LEU A 34 -13.58 -4.19 3.41
N LEU A 35 -14.27 -5.30 3.68
CA LEU A 35 -15.69 -5.45 3.39
C LEU A 35 -16.52 -4.39 4.13
N ASP A 36 -16.24 -4.18 5.42
CA ASP A 36 -16.92 -3.17 6.23
C ASP A 36 -16.63 -1.74 5.72
N SER A 37 -15.38 -1.45 5.39
CA SER A 37 -14.95 -0.18 4.80
C SER A 37 -15.74 0.15 3.53
N LEU A 38 -15.91 -0.82 2.62
CA LEU A 38 -16.67 -0.66 1.39
C LEU A 38 -18.18 -0.52 1.63
N ARG A 39 -18.75 -1.31 2.55
CA ARG A 39 -20.19 -1.29 2.84
C ARG A 39 -20.64 0.00 3.52
N LEU A 40 -19.81 0.50 4.43
CA LEU A 40 -20.13 1.66 5.26
C LEU A 40 -19.56 2.97 4.70
N ASN A 41 -18.79 2.90 3.61
CA ASN A 41 -18.06 4.04 3.02
C ASN A 41 -17.18 4.78 4.04
N ILE A 42 -16.42 4.02 4.82
CA ILE A 42 -15.44 4.51 5.80
C ILE A 42 -14.09 3.88 5.47
N HIS A 43 -12.95 4.46 5.84
CA HIS A 43 -12.72 5.64 6.65
C HIS A 43 -12.27 6.77 5.73
N GLU A 44 -13.07 7.83 5.61
CA GLU A 44 -12.72 8.97 4.77
C GLU A 44 -11.38 9.57 5.21
N VAL A 45 -10.47 9.74 4.25
CA VAL A 45 -9.15 10.34 4.47
C VAL A 45 -9.20 11.78 3.98
N THR A 46 -9.09 12.73 4.91
CA THR A 46 -8.99 14.15 4.60
C THR A 46 -7.60 14.67 4.92
N VAL A 47 -7.18 15.70 4.18
CA VAL A 47 -5.90 16.38 4.37
C VAL A 47 -6.17 17.87 4.26
N GLU A 48 -5.58 18.66 5.16
CA GLU A 48 -5.69 20.12 5.11
C GLU A 48 -5.24 20.66 3.74
N PRO A 49 -6.01 21.58 3.10
CA PRO A 49 -5.75 22.01 1.73
C PRO A 49 -4.31 22.49 1.49
N GLU A 50 -3.75 23.29 2.40
CA GLU A 50 -2.39 23.82 2.27
C GLU A 50 -1.33 22.71 2.33
N VAL A 51 -1.55 21.68 3.17
CA VAL A 51 -0.66 20.50 3.25
C VAL A 51 -0.79 19.68 1.97
N ALA A 52 -2.02 19.45 1.50
CA ALA A 52 -2.29 18.70 0.28
C ALA A 52 -1.64 19.36 -0.95
N ASP A 53 -1.74 20.68 -1.09
CA ASP A 53 -1.18 21.41 -2.23
C ASP A 53 0.35 21.34 -2.27
N ARG A 54 1.00 21.50 -1.11
CA ARG A 54 2.46 21.38 -1.01
C ARG A 54 2.94 19.97 -1.30
N ALA A 55 2.27 18.96 -0.74
CA ALA A 55 2.59 17.56 -0.99
C ALA A 55 2.36 17.18 -2.46
N ARG A 56 1.26 17.67 -3.06
CA ARG A 56 0.92 17.43 -4.46
C ARG A 56 2.00 17.95 -5.40
N LEU A 57 2.49 19.18 -5.21
CA LEU A 57 3.57 19.74 -6.03
C LEU A 57 4.84 18.86 -6.01
N ALA A 58 5.22 18.34 -4.84
CA ALA A 58 6.38 17.46 -4.73
C ALA A 58 6.16 16.13 -5.46
N ILE A 59 4.97 15.53 -5.31
CA ILE A 59 4.60 14.28 -5.98
C ILE A 59 4.52 14.47 -7.50
N GLU A 60 3.94 15.56 -7.98
CA GLU A 60 3.84 15.88 -9.41
C GLU A 60 5.23 16.05 -10.05
N ARG A 61 6.17 16.71 -9.35
CA ARG A 61 7.55 16.82 -9.81
C ARG A 61 8.27 15.48 -9.86
N MET A 62 8.05 14.60 -8.87
CA MET A 62 8.58 13.23 -8.87
C MET A 62 8.03 12.45 -10.07
N ILE A 63 6.73 12.49 -10.31
CA ILE A 63 6.09 11.79 -11.44
C ILE A 63 6.62 12.31 -12.79
N ALA A 64 6.88 13.61 -12.91
CA ALA A 64 7.37 14.22 -14.15
C ALA A 64 8.77 13.72 -14.57
N ILE A 65 9.54 13.14 -13.65
CA ILE A 65 10.91 12.67 -13.92
C ILE A 65 11.07 11.13 -13.90
N GLY A 66 10.04 10.38 -13.50
CA GLY A 66 10.02 8.92 -13.48
C GLY A 66 10.62 8.30 -12.21
#